data_AF-A0A964ASI6-F1
#
_entry.id   AF-A0A964ASI6-F1
#
_cell.length_a   1.000
_cell.length_b   1.000
_cell.length_c   1.000
_cell.angle_alpha   90.00
_cell.angle_beta   90.00
_cell.angle_gamma   90.00
#
_symmetry.space_group_name_H-M   'P 1'
#
loop_
_entity.id
_entity.type
_entity.pdbx_description
1 polymer ?
#
loop_
_entity_poly.entity_id
_entity_poly.type
_entity_poly.pdbx_seq_one_letter_code
_entity_poly.pdbx_strand_id
1 'polypeptide(L)'
;MAEDTMPRSTPDTSITLTSLPDSPLRVRTSPRSEAVEDFFASLTWASLPGFAEAVAAQRGMGFELAGFRYDDDLEAGETPFSGVCFEHRYAEDRATLSRRDVDVWMARWLEDVLQYIQEEPALLSPAQVERLRASCRRIQARAG
;
A
#
# COMPACT_ATOMS: atom_id res chain seq x y z
N MET A 1 -28.25 -29.41 -30.75
CA MET A 1 -28.29 -28.81 -29.41
C MET A 1 -26.85 -28.78 -28.93
N ALA A 2 -26.22 -27.61 -28.98
CA ALA A 2 -24.82 -27.41 -28.63
C ALA A 2 -24.77 -26.78 -27.24
N GLU A 3 -24.16 -27.47 -26.27
CA GLU A 3 -23.75 -26.86 -25.02
C GLU A 3 -22.25 -26.57 -25.13
N ASP A 4 -21.99 -25.28 -25.37
CA ASP A 4 -20.68 -24.66 -25.47
C ASP A 4 -20.04 -24.62 -24.08
N THR A 5 -19.03 -25.46 -23.86
CA THR A 5 -18.27 -25.47 -22.61
C THR A 5 -17.20 -24.39 -22.71
N MET A 6 -17.45 -23.21 -22.12
CA MET A 6 -16.46 -22.15 -22.03
C MET A 6 -15.26 -22.59 -21.18
N PRO A 7 -14.01 -22.31 -21.60
CA PRO A 7 -12.82 -22.58 -20.79
C PRO A 7 -12.78 -21.62 -19.58
N ARG A 8 -12.49 -22.18 -18.41
CA ARG A 8 -12.20 -21.41 -17.19
C ARG A 8 -10.92 -20.59 -17.43
N SER A 9 -11.08 -19.28 -17.67
CA SER A 9 -9.98 -18.32 -17.63
C SER A 9 -9.36 -18.31 -16.24
N THR A 10 -8.18 -18.91 -16.10
CA THR A 10 -7.26 -18.60 -15.01
C THR A 10 -6.88 -17.12 -15.13
N PRO A 11 -6.83 -16.32 -14.04
CA PRO A 11 -6.26 -14.98 -14.11
C PRO A 11 -4.76 -15.11 -14.40
N ASP A 12 -4.45 -14.92 -15.68
CA ASP A 12 -3.12 -14.76 -16.25
C ASP A 12 -2.45 -13.58 -15.55
N THR A 13 -1.63 -13.85 -14.53
CA THR A 13 -0.88 -12.83 -13.79
C THR A 13 0.39 -12.51 -14.57
N SER A 14 0.20 -12.07 -15.81
CA SER A 14 1.27 -11.55 -16.66
C SER A 14 1.28 -10.02 -16.51
N ILE A 15 2.16 -9.50 -15.65
CA ILE A 15 2.37 -8.06 -15.49
C ILE A 15 3.63 -7.68 -16.27
N THR A 16 3.46 -6.93 -17.35
CA THR A 16 4.51 -6.10 -17.94
C THR A 16 3.89 -4.76 -18.25
N LEU A 17 4.41 -3.67 -17.67
CA LEU A 17 4.24 -2.34 -18.25
C LEU A 17 5.33 -1.39 -17.76
N THR A 18 6.16 -1.04 -18.73
CA THR A 18 7.31 -0.14 -18.68
C THR A 18 6.83 1.31 -18.87
N SER A 19 7.54 2.23 -18.20
CA SER A 19 7.74 3.65 -18.55
C SER A 19 6.68 4.67 -18.14
N LEU A 20 6.96 5.43 -17.06
CA LEU A 20 7.44 6.83 -17.11
C LEU A 20 7.89 7.30 -15.69
N PRO A 21 8.97 8.09 -15.55
CA PRO A 21 9.63 8.38 -14.28
C PRO A 21 9.35 9.81 -13.79
N ASP A 22 8.35 10.03 -12.94
CA ASP A 22 8.20 11.33 -12.26
C ASP A 22 7.68 11.25 -10.82
N SER A 23 7.41 10.04 -10.30
CA SER A 23 7.33 9.84 -8.86
C SER A 23 7.78 8.42 -8.51
N PRO A 24 8.92 8.26 -7.81
CA PRO A 24 9.40 6.94 -7.38
C PRO A 24 8.49 6.29 -6.32
N LEU A 25 7.49 7.03 -5.80
CA LEU A 25 6.45 6.49 -4.91
C LEU A 25 5.28 5.84 -5.66
N ARG A 26 5.24 5.91 -7.01
CA ARG A 26 4.20 5.22 -7.78
C ARG A 26 4.26 3.73 -7.53
N VAL A 27 3.14 3.20 -7.05
CA VAL A 27 2.98 1.79 -6.75
C VAL A 27 3.00 0.99 -8.05
N ARG A 28 4.07 0.23 -8.31
CA ARG A 28 4.16 -0.62 -9.52
C ARG A 28 3.17 -1.79 -9.51
N THR A 29 2.59 -2.11 -8.35
CA THR A 29 1.67 -3.23 -8.13
C THR A 29 0.64 -2.92 -7.05
N SER A 30 -0.11 -1.82 -7.18
CA SER A 30 -1.26 -1.60 -6.28
C SER A 30 -2.38 -2.59 -6.64
N PRO A 31 -3.15 -3.11 -5.69
CA PRO A 31 -4.50 -3.52 -6.00
C PRO A 31 -5.23 -2.35 -6.69
N ARG A 32 -5.91 -2.63 -7.80
CA ARG A 32 -6.47 -1.65 -8.77
C ARG A 32 -7.66 -0.83 -8.23
N SER A 33 -7.56 -0.28 -7.02
CA SER A 33 -8.57 0.63 -6.48
C SER A 33 -8.06 2.06 -6.53
N GLU A 34 -8.92 2.95 -6.99
CA GLU A 34 -8.70 4.39 -7.07
C GLU A 34 -8.38 4.96 -5.68
N ALA A 35 -9.08 4.51 -4.63
CA ALA A 35 -8.79 4.89 -3.24
C ALA A 35 -7.37 4.53 -2.78
N VAL A 36 -6.81 3.40 -3.25
CA VAL A 36 -5.42 3.04 -2.93
C VAL A 36 -4.46 3.93 -3.72
N GLU A 37 -4.70 4.12 -5.02
CA GLU A 37 -3.87 4.97 -5.86
C GLU A 37 -3.82 6.43 -5.37
N ASP A 38 -4.97 7.00 -4.99
CA ASP A 38 -5.09 8.36 -4.46
C ASP A 38 -4.39 8.55 -3.11
N PHE A 39 -4.45 7.54 -2.24
CA PHE A 39 -3.70 7.56 -0.99
C PHE A 39 -2.19 7.63 -1.25
N PHE A 40 -1.68 6.79 -2.15
CA PHE A 40 -0.25 6.80 -2.48
C PHE A 40 0.18 8.05 -3.26
N ALA A 41 -0.72 8.63 -4.06
CA ALA A 41 -0.50 9.93 -4.69
C ALA A 41 -0.37 11.07 -3.66
N SER A 42 -1.00 10.92 -2.49
CA SER A 42 -0.91 11.88 -1.37
C SER A 42 0.36 11.71 -0.52
N LEU A 43 1.12 10.62 -0.70
CA LEU A 43 2.36 10.40 0.05
C LEU A 43 3.48 11.30 -0.46
N THR A 44 4.25 11.83 0.48
CA THR A 44 5.43 12.64 0.22
C THR A 44 6.64 12.01 0.89
N TRP A 45 7.85 12.38 0.46
CA TRP A 45 9.07 11.97 1.16
C TRP A 45 9.03 12.30 2.65
N ALA A 46 8.49 13.46 3.02
CA ALA A 46 8.38 13.87 4.42
C ALA A 46 7.42 12.99 5.24
N SER A 47 6.31 12.53 4.65
CA SER A 47 5.31 11.69 5.33
C SER A 47 5.64 10.20 5.30
N LEU A 48 6.49 9.76 4.38
CA LEU A 48 6.85 8.36 4.17
C LEU A 48 7.33 7.62 5.44
N PRO A 49 8.24 8.16 6.28
CA PRO A 49 8.65 7.47 7.51
C PRO A 49 7.49 7.25 8.49
N GLY A 50 6.59 8.24 8.62
CA GLY A 50 5.41 8.13 9.48
C GLY A 50 4.41 7.11 8.94
N PHE A 51 4.21 7.08 7.63
CA PHE A 51 3.39 6.07 6.96
C PHE A 51 3.92 4.65 7.20
N ALA A 52 5.21 4.40 6.96
CA ALA A 52 5.80 3.09 7.17
C ALA A 52 5.68 2.63 8.63
N GLU A 53 5.79 3.56 9.59
CA GLU A 53 5.59 3.27 11.01
C GLU A 53 4.14 2.94 11.37
N ALA A 54 3.17 3.63 10.76
CA ALA A 54 1.76 3.33 10.94
C ALA A 54 1.45 1.90 10.45
N VAL A 55 1.92 1.53 9.26
CA VAL A 55 1.78 0.17 8.73
C VAL A 55 2.52 -0.86 9.60
N ALA A 56 3.76 -0.56 10.02
CA ALA A 56 4.51 -1.45 10.90
C ALA A 56 3.84 -1.66 12.26
N ALA A 57 3.07 -0.69 12.74
CA ALA A 57 2.30 -0.77 13.98
C ALA A 57 0.88 -1.32 13.79
N GLN A 58 0.47 -1.62 12.56
CA GLN A 58 -0.91 -1.95 12.20
C GLN A 58 -1.92 -0.89 12.70
N ARG A 59 -1.62 0.39 12.43
CA ARG A 59 -2.50 1.52 12.74
C ARG A 59 -2.85 2.29 11.49
N GLY A 60 -4.08 2.77 11.42
CA GLY A 60 -4.56 3.64 10.37
C GLY A 60 -3.81 4.97 10.28
N MET A 61 -3.81 5.54 9.08
CA MET A 61 -3.31 6.88 8.80
C MET A 61 -4.13 7.49 7.67
N GLY A 62 -4.42 8.79 7.76
CA GLY A 62 -5.14 9.52 6.73
C GLY A 62 -4.48 10.85 6.39
N PHE A 63 -4.59 11.22 5.12
CA PHE A 63 -4.39 12.57 4.61
C PHE A 63 -5.74 13.22 4.33
N GLU A 64 -5.73 14.47 3.86
CA GLU A 64 -6.95 15.23 3.56
C GLU A 64 -7.87 14.52 2.56
N LEU A 65 -7.31 13.83 1.55
CA LEU A 65 -8.07 13.23 0.45
C LEU A 65 -8.35 11.73 0.64
N ALA A 66 -7.44 10.99 1.26
CA ALA A 66 -7.56 9.54 1.40
C ALA A 66 -6.87 9.05 2.67
N GLY A 67 -7.26 7.87 3.12
CA GLY A 67 -6.65 7.21 4.26
C GLY A 67 -6.80 5.71 4.21
N PHE A 68 -6.17 5.07 5.18
CA PHE A 68 -6.43 3.66 5.45
C PHE A 68 -6.60 3.45 6.96
N ARG A 69 -7.29 2.37 7.30
CA ARG A 69 -7.51 1.91 8.68
C ARG A 69 -7.52 0.40 8.76
N TYR A 70 -7.11 -0.13 9.90
CA TYR A 70 -7.23 -1.57 10.18
C TYR A 70 -8.60 -1.87 10.78
N ASP A 71 -9.04 -3.13 10.69
CA ASP A 71 -10.32 -3.60 11.23
C ASP A 71 -10.43 -3.51 12.76
N ASP A 72 -9.32 -3.33 13.48
CA ASP A 72 -9.30 -3.04 14.92
C ASP A 72 -9.37 -1.54 15.25
N ASP A 73 -9.25 -0.66 14.26
CA ASP A 73 -9.38 0.80 14.43
C ASP A 73 -10.85 1.27 14.33
N LEU A 74 -11.82 0.35 14.34
CA LEU A 74 -13.25 0.66 14.17
C LEU A 74 -13.83 1.39 15.39
N GLU A 75 -14.54 2.49 15.13
CA GLU A 75 -15.32 3.21 16.13
C GLU A 75 -16.71 2.58 16.35
N ALA A 76 -17.34 2.92 17.47
CA ALA A 76 -18.67 2.43 17.80
C ALA A 76 -19.71 2.91 16.75
N GLY A 77 -20.38 1.96 16.11
CA GLY A 77 -21.40 2.22 15.09
C GLY A 77 -20.89 2.14 13.65
N GLU A 78 -19.59 1.89 13.45
CA GLU A 78 -19.04 1.69 12.11
C GLU A 78 -19.37 0.30 11.56
N THR A 79 -19.46 0.21 10.22
CA THR A 79 -19.69 -1.07 9.55
C THR A 79 -18.44 -1.94 9.66
N PRO A 80 -18.53 -3.17 10.19
CA PRO A 80 -17.37 -4.04 10.32
C PRO A 80 -16.85 -4.45 8.95
N PHE A 81 -15.51 -4.50 8.83
CA PHE A 81 -14.79 -5.09 7.71
C PHE A 81 -13.67 -5.99 8.27
N SER A 82 -12.97 -6.73 7.41
CA SER A 82 -11.81 -7.53 7.82
C SER A 82 -10.59 -7.15 7.01
N GLY A 83 -9.47 -6.92 7.71
CA GLY A 83 -8.21 -6.55 7.09
C GLY A 83 -7.89 -5.05 7.17
N VAL A 84 -7.58 -4.45 6.03
CA VAL A 84 -7.21 -3.03 5.91
C VAL A 84 -8.12 -2.39 4.89
N CYS A 85 -8.82 -1.33 5.29
CA CYS A 85 -9.69 -0.56 4.41
C CYS A 85 -8.98 0.72 3.98
N PHE A 86 -8.83 0.91 2.67
CA PHE A 86 -8.45 2.16 2.03
C PHE A 86 -9.72 2.88 1.60
N GLU A 87 -9.83 4.16 1.89
CA GLU A 87 -11.00 4.97 1.59
C GLU A 87 -10.60 6.37 1.11
N HIS A 88 -11.32 6.85 0.10
CA HIS A 88 -11.27 8.24 -0.32
C HIS A 88 -12.29 9.05 0.49
N ARG A 89 -11.93 10.25 0.96
CA ARG A 89 -12.82 11.06 1.82
C ARG A 89 -14.03 11.64 1.09
N TYR A 90 -13.92 11.82 -0.22
CA TYR A 90 -14.92 12.49 -1.05
C TYR A 90 -15.53 11.60 -2.13
N ALA A 91 -15.17 10.32 -2.18
CA ALA A 91 -15.70 9.36 -3.14
C ALA A 91 -16.22 8.14 -2.39
N GLU A 92 -17.19 7.44 -2.97
CA GLU A 92 -17.73 6.21 -2.40
C GLU A 92 -16.78 5.01 -2.61
N ASP A 93 -15.63 5.20 -3.26
CA ASP A 93 -14.65 4.15 -3.48
C ASP A 93 -13.97 3.72 -2.18
N ARG A 94 -14.01 2.41 -1.94
CA ARG A 94 -13.37 1.75 -0.81
C ARG A 94 -12.78 0.45 -1.28
N ALA A 95 -11.55 0.18 -0.87
CA ALA A 95 -10.92 -1.11 -1.07
C ALA A 95 -10.55 -1.74 0.25
N THR A 96 -10.96 -2.99 0.44
CA THR A 96 -10.54 -3.79 1.58
C THR A 96 -9.60 -4.90 1.13
N LEU A 97 -8.44 -4.96 1.76
CA LEU A 97 -7.40 -5.96 1.51
C LEU A 97 -7.14 -6.76 2.77
N SER A 98 -6.66 -8.00 2.64
CA SER A 98 -6.24 -8.75 3.82
C SER A 98 -5.01 -8.09 4.46
N ARG A 99 -4.87 -8.20 5.79
CA ARG A 99 -3.66 -7.70 6.49
C ARG A 99 -2.37 -8.29 5.91
N ARG A 100 -2.40 -9.58 5.54
CA ARG A 100 -1.25 -10.28 4.94
C ARG A 100 -0.88 -9.71 3.58
N ASP A 101 -1.86 -9.44 2.71
CA ASP A 101 -1.58 -8.88 1.38
C ASP A 101 -0.99 -7.47 1.50
N VAL A 102 -1.49 -6.67 2.43
CA VAL A 102 -0.91 -5.34 2.73
C VAL A 102 0.52 -5.48 3.23
N ASP A 103 0.80 -6.38 4.18
CA ASP A 103 2.17 -6.58 4.69
C ASP A 103 3.13 -7.05 3.59
N VAL A 104 2.74 -8.03 2.76
CA VAL A 104 3.57 -8.52 1.64
C VAL A 104 3.87 -7.42 0.63
N TRP A 105 2.85 -6.66 0.25
CA TRP A 105 2.98 -5.58 -0.71
C TRP A 105 3.81 -4.42 -0.15
N MET A 106 3.59 -4.03 1.11
CA MET A 106 4.32 -2.94 1.77
C MET A 106 5.78 -3.29 2.06
N ALA A 107 6.09 -4.54 2.38
CA ALA A 107 7.46 -5.00 2.49
C ALA A 107 8.23 -4.78 1.18
N ARG A 108 7.68 -5.27 0.07
CA ARG A 108 8.30 -5.14 -1.27
C ARG A 108 8.43 -3.68 -1.69
N TRP A 109 7.38 -2.89 -1.53
CA TRP A 109 7.41 -1.47 -1.90
C TRP A 109 8.42 -0.68 -1.06
N LEU A 110 8.53 -0.94 0.24
CA LEU A 110 9.53 -0.28 1.09
C LEU A 110 10.96 -0.72 0.76
N GLU A 111 11.19 -1.96 0.31
CA GLU A 111 12.50 -2.39 -0.21
C GLU A 111 12.90 -1.58 -1.44
N ASP A 112 12.01 -1.45 -2.42
CA ASP A 112 12.25 -0.65 -3.63
C ASP A 112 12.55 0.82 -3.29
N VAL A 113 11.77 1.40 -2.37
CA VAL A 113 11.98 2.78 -1.90
C VAL A 113 13.32 2.93 -1.17
N LEU A 114 13.69 1.97 -0.33
CA LEU A 114 14.99 1.98 0.36
C LEU A 114 16.16 1.83 -0.61
N GLN A 115 16.01 1.06 -1.69
CA GLN A 115 17.02 0.99 -2.75
C GLN A 115 17.14 2.32 -3.49
N TYR A 116 16.02 2.95 -3.85
CA TYR A 116 16.02 4.26 -4.49
C TYR A 116 16.71 5.35 -3.63
N ILE A 117 16.43 5.38 -2.33
CA ILE A 117 17.07 6.33 -1.40
C ILE A 117 18.60 6.13 -1.32
N GLN A 118 19.12 4.92 -1.54
CA GLN A 118 20.57 4.70 -1.58
C GLN A 118 21.22 5.41 -2.78
N GLU A 119 20.49 5.51 -3.89
CA GLU A 119 20.92 6.22 -5.10
C GLU A 119 20.73 7.74 -4.95
N GLU A 120 19.75 8.18 -4.14
CA GLU A 120 19.43 9.58 -3.87
C GLU A 120 19.37 9.93 -2.36
N PRO A 121 20.51 10.02 -1.66
CA PRO A 121 20.54 10.18 -0.21
C PRO A 121 20.04 11.54 0.31
N ALA A 122 19.84 12.53 -0.56
CA ALA A 122 19.34 13.86 -0.18
C ALA A 122 17.84 13.91 0.12
N LEU A 123 17.09 12.86 -0.21
CA LEU A 123 15.63 12.81 -0.06
C LEU A 123 15.18 12.70 1.40
N LEU A 124 16.01 12.07 2.23
CA LEU A 124 15.71 11.80 3.63
C LEU A 124 16.97 11.91 4.48
N SER A 125 16.82 12.39 5.71
CA SER A 125 17.90 12.34 6.70
C SER A 125 18.27 10.89 7.05
N PRO A 126 19.52 10.62 7.47
CA PRO A 126 19.93 9.28 7.91
C PRO A 126 19.01 8.68 8.99
N ALA A 127 18.51 9.52 9.91
CA ALA A 127 17.57 9.09 10.95
C ALA A 127 16.22 8.64 10.37
N GLN A 128 15.71 9.31 9.32
CA GLN A 128 14.49 8.88 8.63
C GLN A 128 14.70 7.57 7.86
N VAL A 129 15.87 7.39 7.24
CA VAL A 129 16.21 6.13 6.55
C VAL A 129 16.28 4.96 7.54
N GLU A 130 16.89 5.14 8.70
CA GLU A 130 16.94 4.10 9.73
C GLU A 130 15.54 3.74 10.26
N ARG A 131 14.66 4.73 10.43
CA ARG A 131 13.25 4.50 10.78
C ARG A 131 12.53 3.68 9.72
N LEU A 132 12.72 4.00 8.44
CA LEU A 132 12.16 3.23 7.32
C LEU A 132 12.65 1.78 7.32
N ARG A 133 13.95 1.56 7.50
CA ARG A 133 14.55 0.22 7.60
C ARG A 133 13.97 -0.57 8.78
N ALA A 134 13.77 0.08 9.92
CA ALA A 134 13.16 -0.56 11.09
C ALA A 134 11.70 -0.96 10.82
N SER A 135 10.91 -0.09 10.19
CA SER A 135 9.52 -0.38 9.81
C SER A 135 9.44 -1.49 8.76
N CYS A 136 10.26 -1.45 7.71
CA CYS A 136 10.33 -2.48 6.67
C CYS A 136 10.60 -3.87 7.28
N ARG A 137 11.59 -4.00 8.18
CA ARG A 137 11.89 -5.27 8.86
C ARG A 137 10.71 -5.82 9.67
N ARG A 138 9.96 -4.94 10.35
CA ARG A 138 8.77 -5.36 11.12
C ARG A 138 7.65 -5.87 10.23
N ILE A 139 7.45 -5.21 9.09
CA ILE A 139 6.44 -5.61 8.10
C ILE A 139 6.84 -6.96 7.45
N GLN A 140 8.11 -7.10 7.04
CA GLN A 140 8.66 -8.36 6.50
C GLN A 140 8.49 -9.54 7.46
N ALA A 141 8.73 -9.34 8.75
CA ALA A 141 8.60 -10.39 9.77
C ALA A 141 7.17 -10.95 9.90
N ARG A 142 6.15 -10.19 9.48
CA ARG A 142 4.75 -10.66 9.41
C ARG A 142 4.36 -11.23 8.06
N ALA A 143 5.04 -10.78 6.99
CA ALA A 143 4.75 -11.17 5.62
C ALA A 143 5.24 -12.60 5.28
N GLY A 144 6.30 -13.08 5.95
CA GLY A 144 6.81 -14.46 5.83
C GLY A 144 5.86 -15.47 6.48
#